data_AF-H9FLX3-F1
#
_entry.id   AF-H9FLX3-F1
#
_cell.length_a   1.000
_cell.length_b   1.000
_cell.length_c   1.000
_cell.angle_alpha   90.00
_cell.angle_beta   90.00
_cell.angle_gamma   90.00
#
_symmetry.space_group_name_H-M   'P 1'
#
loop_
_entity.id
_entity.type
_entity.pdbx_description
1 polymer ?
#
loop_
_entity_poly.entity_id
_entity_poly.type
_entity_poly.pdbx_seq_one_letter_code
_entity_poly.pdbx_strand_id
1 'polypeptide(L)' 'MTRPDLQPGYEGWQALDPTPQEKSEGTYCCGPVPVRAIKEGDLSTKYDAPFVFAEVNADVVDWIQQD' A
#
# COMPACT_ATOMS: atom_id res chain seq x y z
N MET A 1 4.82 -15.36 -2.24
CA MET A 1 3.66 -16.28 -2.30
C MET A 1 2.90 -16.08 -3.61
N THR A 2 2.06 -17.02 -4.01
CA THR A 2 1.11 -16.83 -5.12
C THR A 2 -0.02 -15.87 -4.70
N ARG A 3 -0.66 -15.22 -5.67
CA ARG A 3 -1.84 -14.36 -5.49
C ARG A 3 -2.97 -14.81 -6.44
N PRO A 4 -3.61 -15.96 -6.16
CA PRO A 4 -4.62 -16.53 -7.05
C PRO A 4 -5.89 -15.67 -7.17
N ASP A 5 -6.05 -14.70 -6.28
CA ASP A 5 -7.09 -13.68 -6.29
C ASP A 5 -6.82 -12.53 -7.28
N LEU A 6 -5.59 -12.43 -7.81
CA LEU A 6 -5.17 -11.40 -8.76
C LEU A 6 -4.79 -11.99 -10.13
N GLN A 7 -4.59 -11.10 -11.11
CA GLN A 7 -4.05 -11.48 -12.40
C GLN A 7 -2.60 -12.01 -12.26
N PRO A 8 -2.16 -12.91 -13.15
CA PRO A 8 -0.78 -13.40 -13.15
C PRO A 8 0.24 -12.26 -13.23
N GLY A 9 1.34 -12.41 -12.49
CA GLY A 9 2.43 -11.43 -12.43
C GLY A 9 2.58 -10.71 -11.09
N TYR A 10 1.58 -10.81 -10.19
CA TYR A 10 1.59 -10.25 -8.83
C TYR A 10 2.07 -11.23 -7.74
N GLU A 11 2.59 -12.37 -8.14
CA GLU A 11 3.22 -13.32 -7.24
C GLU A 11 4.55 -12.78 -6.68
N GLY A 12 5.12 -13.49 -5.71
CA GLY A 12 6.40 -13.13 -5.10
C GLY A 12 6.22 -12.37 -3.80
N TRP A 13 7.00 -11.30 -3.59
CA TRP A 13 7.00 -10.52 -2.35
C TRP A 13 5.72 -9.73 -2.16
N GLN A 14 5.17 -9.82 -0.95
CA GLN A 14 3.99 -9.08 -0.52
C GLN A 14 4.38 -8.26 0.70
N ALA A 15 4.03 -6.97 0.72
CA ALA A 15 4.16 -6.12 1.89
C ALA A 15 3.06 -6.47 2.89
N LEU A 16 3.43 -6.67 4.15
CA LEU A 16 2.54 -6.76 5.30
C LEU A 16 3.12 -5.86 6.38
N ASP A 17 2.30 -4.96 6.91
CA ASP A 17 2.72 -4.08 8.00
C ASP A 17 1.79 -4.26 9.22
N PRO A 18 2.31 -4.79 10.35
CA PRO A 18 1.55 -4.90 11.59
C PRO A 18 1.54 -3.59 12.42
N THR A 19 2.25 -2.54 11.98
CA THR A 19 2.25 -1.25 12.67
C THR A 19 0.86 -0.60 12.55
N PRO A 20 0.18 -0.25 13.65
CA PRO A 20 -1.18 0.29 13.60
C PRO A 20 -1.19 1.77 13.17
N GLN A 21 -1.05 2.01 11.86
CA GLN A 21 -1.00 3.34 11.26
C GLN A 21 -2.38 3.74 10.72
N GLU A 22 -2.87 3.04 9.70
CA GLU A 22 -4.15 3.31 9.03
C GLU A 22 -5.12 2.12 9.21
N LYS A 23 -6.43 2.38 9.23
CA LYS A 23 -7.44 1.32 9.36
C LYS A 23 -7.85 0.77 7.99
N SER A 24 -7.66 -0.52 7.77
CA SER A 24 -8.24 -1.26 6.65
C SER A 24 -9.58 -1.86 7.07
N GLU A 25 -10.66 -1.49 6.38
CA GLU A 25 -12.04 -1.93 6.67
C GLU A 25 -12.42 -1.83 8.17
N GLY A 26 -11.94 -0.78 8.85
CA GLY A 26 -12.23 -0.50 10.26
C GLY A 26 -11.30 -1.17 11.29
N THR A 27 -10.35 -1.99 10.85
CA THR A 27 -9.36 -2.67 11.72
C THR A 27 -7.95 -2.20 11.42
N TYR A 28 -7.06 -2.15 12.42
CA TYR A 28 -5.64 -1.91 12.18
C TYR A 28 -4.97 -3.19 11.65
N CYS A 29 -4.87 -3.25 10.34
CA CYS A 29 -4.11 -4.23 9.57
C CYS A 29 -3.73 -3.62 8.23
N CYS A 30 -2.65 -4.10 7.62
CA CYS A 30 -2.19 -3.64 6.31
C CYS A 30 -1.63 -4.81 5.49
N GLY A 31 -2.11 -4.96 4.26
CA GLY A 31 -1.68 -5.98 3.32
C GLY A 31 -2.39 -7.33 3.46
N PRO A 32 -2.00 -8.35 2.68
CA PRO A 32 -0.82 -8.40 1.81
C PRO A 32 -0.97 -7.60 0.51
N VAL A 33 0.03 -6.78 0.19
CA VAL A 33 0.10 -5.99 -1.06
C VAL A 33 1.24 -6.47 -1.94
N PRO A 34 1.05 -6.78 -3.24
CA PRO A 34 2.16 -7.16 -4.09
C PRO A 34 3.17 -6.02 -4.22
N VAL A 35 4.45 -6.26 -3.91
CA VAL A 35 5.50 -5.24 -4.06
C VAL A 35 5.59 -4.77 -5.52
N ARG A 36 5.29 -5.65 -6.47
CA ARG A 36 5.19 -5.28 -7.89
C ARG A 36 4.07 -4.28 -8.15
N ALA A 37 2.89 -4.43 -7.54
CA ALA A 37 1.79 -3.49 -7.73
C ALA A 37 2.19 -2.09 -7.25
N ILE A 38 2.89 -2.00 -6.11
CA ILE A 38 3.45 -0.74 -5.62
C ILE A 38 4.45 -0.14 -6.60
N LYS A 39 5.40 -0.94 -7.09
CA LYS A 39 6.41 -0.49 -8.05
C LYS A 39 5.80 0.06 -9.35
N GLU A 40 4.78 -0.60 -9.87
CA GLU A 40 4.12 -0.21 -11.14
C GLU A 40 2.98 0.80 -10.93
N GLY A 41 2.67 1.18 -9.68
CA GLY A 41 1.59 2.12 -9.36
C GLY A 41 0.18 1.56 -9.56
N ASP A 42 -0.02 0.23 -9.54
CA ASP A 42 -1.36 -0.37 -9.61
C ASP A 42 -2.05 -0.36 -8.23
N LEU A 43 -2.67 0.76 -7.92
CA LEU A 43 -3.33 1.01 -6.63
C LEU A 43 -4.71 0.36 -6.50
N SER A 44 -5.22 -0.26 -7.57
CA SER A 44 -6.52 -0.92 -7.56
C SER A 44 -6.48 -2.31 -6.92
N THR A 45 -5.28 -2.87 -6.75
CA THR A 45 -5.07 -4.19 -6.18
C THR A 45 -5.39 -4.22 -4.69
N LYS A 46 -6.11 -5.25 -4.27
CA LYS A 46 -6.24 -5.55 -2.85
C LYS A 46 -4.92 -6.14 -2.32
N TYR A 47 -4.52 -5.87 -1.08
CA TYR A 47 -5.14 -4.98 -0.09
C TYR A 47 -4.36 -3.65 -0.01
N ASP A 48 -4.96 -2.59 0.53
CA ASP A 48 -4.28 -1.36 1.02
C ASP A 48 -3.22 -0.70 0.11
N ALA A 49 -3.24 -0.98 -1.20
CA ALA A 49 -2.21 -0.53 -2.13
C ALA A 49 -2.01 0.99 -2.15
N PRO A 50 -3.06 1.85 -2.07
CA PRO A 50 -2.85 3.29 -1.99
C PRO A 50 -2.04 3.72 -0.76
N PHE A 51 -2.26 3.10 0.40
CA PHE A 51 -1.56 3.46 1.64
C PHE A 51 -0.08 3.08 1.55
N VAL A 52 0.22 1.82 1.19
CA VAL A 52 1.60 1.33 1.05
C VAL A 52 2.35 2.07 -0.05
N PHE A 53 1.68 2.48 -1.13
CA PHE A 53 2.30 3.31 -2.16
C PHE A 53 2.67 4.70 -1.63
N ALA A 54 1.78 5.34 -0.87
CA ALA A 54 2.05 6.65 -0.30
C ALA A 54 3.26 6.64 0.65
N GLU A 55 3.50 5.56 1.41
CA GLU A 55 4.67 5.44 2.30
C GLU A 55 6.02 5.60 1.58
N VAL A 56 6.08 5.26 0.28
CA VAL A 56 7.33 5.27 -0.51
C VAL A 56 7.33 6.25 -1.68
N ASN A 57 6.18 6.85 -2.01
CA ASN A 57 6.02 7.72 -3.17
C ASN A 57 5.35 9.07 -2.88
N ALA A 58 4.94 9.37 -1.64
CA ALA A 58 4.38 10.68 -1.31
C ALA A 58 5.42 11.81 -1.47
N ASP A 59 4.96 12.96 -1.94
CA ASP A 59 5.75 14.18 -1.99
C ASP A 59 5.80 14.86 -0.62
N VAL A 60 6.86 15.64 -0.39
CA VAL A 60 6.97 16.53 0.77
C VAL A 60 6.53 17.93 0.34
N VAL A 61 5.58 18.51 1.07
CA VAL A 61 5.05 19.87 0.81
C VAL A 61 5.28 20.74 2.04
N ASP A 62 6.01 21.84 1.87
CA ASP A 62 6.28 22.82 2.92
C ASP A 62 5.20 23.91 2.96
N TRP A 63 4.67 24.19 4.14
CA TRP A 63 3.61 25.18 4.35
C TRP A 63 4.08 26.32 5.25
N ILE A 64 3.66 27.55 4.94
CA ILE A 64 3.81 28.72 5.82
C ILE A 64 2.43 29.04 6.41
N GLN A 65 2.31 28.97 7.73
CA GLN A 65 1.10 29.36 8.45
C GLN A 65 1.29 30.77 9.04
N GLN A 66 0.29 31.63 8.87
CA GLN A 66 0.21 32.94 9.51
C GLN A 66 -0.99 32.94 10.47
N ASP A 67 -0.86 33.61 11.61
CA ASP A 67 -1.88 33.72 12.65
C ASP A 67 -3.12 34.53 12.22
#